data_AF-A0A2D0RRH1-F1
#
_entry.id   AF-A0A2D0RRH1-F1
#
_cell.length_a   1.000
_cell.length_b   1.000
_cell.length_c   1.000
_cell.angle_alpha   90.00
_cell.angle_beta   90.00
_cell.angle_gamma   90.00
#
_symmetry.space_group_name_H-M   'P 1'
#
loop_
_entity.id
_entity.type
_entity.pdbx_description
1 polymer ?
#
loop_
_entity_poly.entity_id
_entity_poly.type
_entity_poly.pdbx_seq_one_letter_code
_entity_poly.pdbx_strand_id
1 'polypeptide(L)'
;MSQRFFSKVLGFIGYAVQYGCIAHCTFEYVGEFVVCSGPSMEPTIANHDVVFSERLSRRLYRIEKGDIVIAKSPFDPKMNICKRVIGLEGDKVCTSGPLDPFKTHTFDQSQDGTSHHINIQSRWLYITVPRGHVWLEGDNLKNSTDSRCYGPVPYGLIQGRVCLKLWPPHNAGVLHESPNTGRILRTE
;
A
#
# COMPACT_ATOMS: atom_id res chain seq x y z
N MET A 1 44.25 39.15 -10.91
CA MET A 1 43.33 38.25 -11.66
C MET A 1 42.68 37.17 -10.77
N SER A 2 43.37 36.67 -9.73
CA SER A 2 42.92 35.58 -8.83
C SER A 2 41.67 35.84 -7.97
N GLN A 3 41.51 37.02 -7.33
CA GLN A 3 40.39 37.27 -6.40
C GLN A 3 39.00 37.30 -7.04
N ARG A 4 38.90 37.71 -8.33
CA ARG A 4 37.64 37.69 -9.10
C ARG A 4 37.22 36.29 -9.53
N PHE A 5 38.17 35.35 -9.58
CA PHE A 5 37.89 33.95 -9.86
C PHE A 5 37.39 33.25 -8.59
N PHE A 6 38.05 33.50 -7.46
CA PHE A 6 37.68 32.91 -6.17
C PHE A 6 36.26 33.27 -5.71
N SER A 7 35.85 34.53 -5.88
CA SER A 7 34.48 34.98 -5.58
C SER A 7 33.41 34.33 -6.47
N LYS A 8 33.71 34.08 -7.76
CA LYS A 8 32.81 33.36 -8.66
C LYS A 8 32.69 31.87 -8.31
N VAL A 9 33.80 31.25 -7.91
CA VAL A 9 33.81 29.85 -7.45
C VAL A 9 33.02 29.69 -6.14
N LEU A 10 33.18 30.63 -5.19
CA LEU A 10 32.45 30.61 -3.93
C LEU A 10 30.93 30.77 -4.15
N GLY A 11 30.53 31.63 -5.10
CA GLY A 11 29.12 31.76 -5.50
C GLY A 11 28.56 30.48 -6.11
N PHE A 12 29.32 29.81 -6.98
CA PHE A 12 28.91 28.53 -7.57
C PHE A 12 28.72 27.43 -6.51
N ILE A 13 29.64 27.34 -5.54
CA ILE A 13 29.52 26.41 -4.41
C ILE A 13 28.25 26.70 -3.60
N GLY A 14 27.97 27.99 -3.32
CA GLY A 14 26.75 28.40 -2.63
C GLY A 14 25.48 27.93 -3.36
N TYR A 15 25.39 28.14 -4.67
CA TYR A 15 24.27 27.65 -5.48
C TYR A 15 24.18 26.12 -5.47
N ALA A 16 25.29 25.42 -5.62
CA ALA A 16 25.30 23.95 -5.60
C ALA A 16 24.75 23.39 -4.28
N VAL A 17 25.17 23.95 -3.14
CA VAL A 17 24.64 23.56 -1.82
C VAL A 17 23.15 23.87 -1.72
N GLN A 18 22.73 25.07 -2.12
CA GLN A 18 21.32 25.47 -2.08
C GLN A 18 20.43 24.53 -2.91
N TYR A 19 20.78 24.28 -4.17
CA TYR A 19 20.02 23.36 -5.04
C TYR A 19 20.08 21.92 -4.53
N GLY A 20 21.21 21.50 -3.95
CA GLY A 20 21.33 20.19 -3.29
C GLY A 20 20.36 20.03 -2.12
N CYS A 21 20.27 21.04 -1.24
CA CYS A 21 19.31 21.04 -0.14
C CYS A 21 17.86 21.07 -0.64
N ILE A 22 17.55 21.88 -1.65
CA ILE A 22 16.21 21.94 -2.25
C ILE A 22 15.84 20.58 -2.85
N ALA A 23 16.74 19.96 -3.62
CA ALA A 23 16.50 18.64 -4.21
C ALA A 23 16.30 17.58 -3.12
N HIS A 24 17.15 17.55 -2.09
CA HIS A 24 17.02 16.63 -0.96
C HIS A 24 15.66 16.79 -0.26
N CYS A 25 15.26 18.03 0.06
CA CYS A 25 13.95 18.30 0.63
C CYS A 25 12.81 17.91 -0.33
N THR A 26 13.00 18.10 -1.62
CA THR A 26 11.98 17.71 -2.61
C THR A 26 11.78 16.19 -2.59
N PHE A 27 12.84 15.39 -2.70
CA PHE A 27 12.72 13.93 -2.68
C PHE A 27 12.26 13.39 -1.32
N GLU A 28 12.71 14.00 -0.22
CA GLU A 28 12.36 13.52 1.11
C GLU A 28 10.89 13.79 1.47
N TYR A 29 10.35 14.93 1.04
CA TYR A 29 9.02 15.40 1.45
C TYR A 29 7.94 15.22 0.38
N VAL A 30 8.27 15.25 -0.91
CA VAL A 30 7.27 15.17 -1.98
C VAL A 30 6.95 13.71 -2.31
N GLY A 31 7.94 12.92 -2.69
CA GLY A 31 7.69 11.54 -3.14
C GLY A 31 8.85 10.92 -3.90
N GLU A 32 8.64 9.68 -4.31
CA GLU A 32 9.62 8.88 -5.04
C GLU A 32 8.97 8.10 -6.18
N PHE A 33 9.79 7.74 -7.18
CA PHE A 33 9.39 6.85 -8.27
C PHE A 33 9.64 5.40 -7.87
N VAL A 34 8.62 4.56 -7.97
CA VAL A 34 8.66 3.15 -7.56
C VAL A 34 8.38 2.27 -8.76
N VAL A 35 9.28 1.32 -9.02
CA VAL A 35 9.03 0.24 -9.98
C VAL A 35 8.26 -0.86 -9.24
N CYS A 36 7.06 -1.17 -9.71
CA CYS A 36 6.23 -2.20 -9.13
C CYS A 36 6.57 -3.56 -9.75
N SER A 37 6.72 -4.57 -8.88
CA SER A 37 6.99 -5.94 -9.30
C SER A 37 5.95 -6.89 -8.72
N GLY A 38 5.42 -7.76 -9.58
CA GLY A 38 4.47 -8.80 -9.21
C GLY A 38 3.00 -8.48 -9.51
N PRO A 39 2.12 -9.50 -9.43
CA PRO A 39 0.78 -9.47 -10.03
C PRO A 39 -0.32 -8.95 -9.11
N SER A 40 0.01 -8.60 -7.86
CA SER A 40 -0.98 -8.37 -6.81
C SER A 40 -1.93 -7.20 -7.06
N MET A 41 -1.49 -6.20 -7.83
CA MET A 41 -2.28 -5.00 -8.13
C MET A 41 -2.83 -5.03 -9.55
N GLU A 42 -2.72 -6.15 -10.26
CA GLU A 42 -3.32 -6.29 -11.58
C GLU A 42 -4.85 -6.30 -11.48
N PRO A 43 -5.57 -5.69 -12.45
CA PRO A 43 -5.06 -5.06 -13.68
C PRO A 43 -4.61 -3.59 -13.49
N THR A 44 -4.80 -2.99 -12.32
CA THR A 44 -4.54 -1.55 -12.08
C THR A 44 -3.06 -1.18 -12.20
N ILE A 45 -2.18 -1.97 -11.60
CA ILE A 45 -0.72 -1.84 -11.71
C ILE A 45 -0.17 -3.22 -12.11
N ALA A 46 0.43 -3.27 -13.29
CA ALA A 46 1.06 -4.45 -13.85
C ALA A 46 2.54 -4.55 -13.46
N ASN A 47 3.12 -5.72 -13.69
CA ASN A 47 4.53 -5.95 -13.46
C ASN A 47 5.40 -4.99 -14.32
N HIS A 48 6.42 -4.39 -13.71
CA HIS A 48 7.31 -3.38 -14.29
C HIS A 48 6.68 -2.00 -14.59
N ASP A 49 5.46 -1.74 -14.09
CA ASP A 49 4.93 -0.38 -14.11
C ASP A 49 5.75 0.54 -13.19
N VAL A 50 5.89 1.79 -13.61
CA VAL A 50 6.51 2.84 -12.80
C VAL A 50 5.42 3.74 -12.27
N VAL A 51 5.36 3.89 -10.95
CA VAL A 51 4.39 4.72 -10.27
C VAL A 51 5.07 5.81 -9.45
N PHE A 52 4.37 6.92 -9.27
CA PHE A 52 4.80 7.97 -8.37
C PHE A 52 4.08 7.81 -7.02
N SER A 53 4.88 7.65 -5.97
CA SER A 53 4.42 7.52 -4.59
C SER A 53 4.72 8.82 -3.85
N GLU A 54 3.68 9.58 -3.52
CA GLU A 54 3.80 10.80 -2.73
C GLU A 54 3.81 10.50 -1.23
N ARG A 55 4.60 11.28 -0.49
CA ARG A 55 4.82 11.13 0.96
C ARG A 55 4.00 12.11 1.79
N LEU A 56 3.33 13.08 1.16
CA LEU A 56 2.60 14.15 1.83
C LEU A 56 1.31 13.64 2.49
N SER A 57 0.55 12.76 1.83
CA SER A 57 -0.68 12.19 2.38
C SER A 57 -0.44 11.47 3.71
N ARG A 58 0.68 10.76 3.86
CA ARG A 58 1.02 10.13 5.14
C ARG A 58 1.29 11.14 6.23
N ARG A 59 2.06 12.19 5.93
CA ARG A 59 2.43 13.24 6.91
C ARG A 59 1.21 14.06 7.35
N LEU A 60 0.24 14.24 6.45
CA LEU A 60 -1.02 14.92 6.72
C LEU A 60 -2.11 13.97 7.24
N TYR A 61 -1.80 12.69 7.51
CA TYR A 61 -2.75 11.65 7.94
C TYR A 61 -4.00 11.55 7.04
N ARG A 62 -3.82 11.78 5.74
CA ARG A 62 -4.89 11.80 4.73
C ARG A 62 -4.77 10.60 3.81
N ILE A 63 -5.04 9.42 4.39
CA ILE A 63 -5.21 8.17 3.66
C ILE A 63 -6.71 7.86 3.64
N GLU A 64 -7.26 7.72 2.45
CA GLU A 64 -8.69 7.54 2.21
C GLU A 64 -8.97 6.12 1.68
N LYS A 65 -10.21 5.64 1.81
CA LYS A 65 -10.62 4.38 1.20
C LYS A 65 -10.44 4.45 -0.31
N GLY A 66 -9.91 3.38 -0.90
CA GLY A 66 -9.62 3.30 -2.33
C GLY A 66 -8.22 3.80 -2.70
N ASP A 67 -7.51 4.50 -1.82
CA ASP A 67 -6.12 4.90 -2.06
C ASP A 67 -5.24 3.65 -2.28
N ILE A 68 -4.27 3.77 -3.18
CA ILE A 68 -3.21 2.77 -3.34
C ILE A 68 -2.01 3.25 -2.55
N VAL A 69 -1.41 2.37 -1.77
CA VAL A 69 -0.29 2.71 -0.90
C VAL A 69 0.88 1.76 -1.08
N ILE A 70 2.08 2.32 -0.97
CA ILE A 70 3.30 1.55 -0.74
C ILE A 70 3.49 1.45 0.77
N ALA A 71 3.66 0.24 1.30
CA ALA A 71 3.91 -0.01 2.72
C ALA A 71 5.04 -1.02 2.91
N LYS A 72 5.65 -1.02 4.09
CA LYS A 72 6.58 -2.08 4.51
C LYS A 72 5.79 -3.36 4.74
N SER A 73 6.30 -4.49 4.22
CA SER A 73 5.64 -5.78 4.43
C SER A 73 5.67 -6.16 5.92
N PRO A 74 4.53 -6.54 6.52
CA PRO A 74 4.49 -7.05 7.88
C PRO A 74 5.28 -8.37 8.06
N PHE A 75 5.44 -9.15 6.99
CA PHE A 75 6.17 -10.43 7.02
C PHE A 75 7.67 -10.27 6.78
N ASP A 76 8.09 -9.27 5.99
CA ASP A 76 9.50 -9.01 5.71
C ASP A 76 9.76 -7.50 5.60
N PRO A 77 10.36 -6.86 6.61
CA PRO A 77 10.59 -5.41 6.62
C PRO A 77 11.60 -4.95 5.54
N LYS A 78 12.34 -5.86 4.91
CA LYS A 78 13.20 -5.52 3.76
C LYS A 78 12.39 -5.29 2.50
N MET A 79 11.18 -5.83 2.43
CA MET A 79 10.30 -5.75 1.27
C MET A 79 9.23 -4.67 1.43
N ASN A 80 8.91 -4.01 0.33
CA ASN A 80 7.75 -3.12 0.24
C ASN A 80 6.61 -3.85 -0.50
N ILE A 81 5.37 -3.57 -0.10
CA ILE A 81 4.15 -4.04 -0.73
C ILE A 81 3.39 -2.85 -1.32
N CYS A 82 2.74 -3.06 -2.46
CA CYS A 82 1.79 -2.12 -3.06
C CYS A 82 0.40 -2.72 -2.95
N LYS A 83 -0.53 -2.04 -2.27
CA LYS A 83 -1.88 -2.52 -1.98
C LYS A 83 -2.89 -1.38 -1.98
N ARG A 84 -4.17 -1.70 -2.09
CA ARG A 84 -5.28 -0.75 -1.97
C ARG A 84 -5.85 -0.74 -0.57
N VAL A 85 -6.18 0.45 -0.07
CA VAL A 85 -6.89 0.66 1.19
C VAL A 85 -8.36 0.32 1.01
N ILE A 86 -8.81 -0.73 1.70
CA ILE A 86 -10.21 -1.19 1.69
C ILE A 86 -10.96 -0.68 2.92
N GLY A 87 -10.28 -0.59 4.07
CA GLY A 87 -10.85 -0.13 5.33
C GLY A 87 -9.86 0.71 6.11
N LEU A 88 -10.37 1.73 6.78
CA LEU A 88 -9.68 2.59 7.73
C LEU A 88 -10.08 2.19 9.15
N GLU A 89 -9.47 2.82 10.14
CA GLU A 89 -9.80 2.61 11.55
C GLU A 89 -11.31 2.72 11.85
N GLY A 90 -11.84 1.76 12.59
CA GLY A 90 -13.25 1.67 12.93
C GLY A 90 -14.14 1.00 11.88
N ASP A 91 -13.66 0.83 10.64
CA ASP A 91 -14.43 0.15 9.61
C ASP A 91 -14.60 -1.34 9.89
N LYS A 92 -15.76 -1.88 9.48
CA LYS A 92 -16.02 -3.32 9.47
C LYS A 92 -15.78 -3.87 8.07
N VAL A 93 -14.74 -4.70 7.94
CA VAL A 93 -14.40 -5.35 6.67
C VAL A 93 -14.89 -6.79 6.67
N CYS A 94 -15.60 -7.16 5.61
CA CYS A 94 -16.00 -8.55 5.37
C CYS A 94 -14.77 -9.34 4.91
N THR A 95 -14.26 -10.23 5.76
CA THR A 95 -13.39 -11.30 5.26
C THR A 95 -14.30 -12.40 4.70
N SER A 96 -14.11 -12.71 3.42
CA SER A 96 -14.86 -13.80 2.78
C SER A 96 -14.62 -15.09 3.56
N GLY A 97 -15.71 -15.79 3.88
CA GLY A 97 -15.70 -17.10 4.53
C GLY A 97 -15.05 -18.18 3.65
N PRO A 98 -15.09 -19.46 4.08
CA PRO A 98 -14.03 -20.49 4.05
C PRO A 98 -13.55 -21.03 2.68
N LEU A 99 -13.59 -20.23 1.61
CA LEU A 99 -13.08 -20.58 0.28
C LEU A 99 -11.67 -20.03 0.01
N ASP A 100 -11.01 -19.43 0.99
CA ASP A 100 -9.58 -19.08 0.90
C ASP A 100 -8.75 -20.36 1.12
N PRO A 101 -8.06 -20.91 0.11
CA PRO A 101 -7.27 -22.16 0.24
C PRO A 101 -6.12 -22.04 1.23
N PHE A 102 -5.80 -20.83 1.67
CA PHE A 102 -4.72 -20.49 2.60
C PHE A 102 -5.13 -20.56 4.08
N LYS A 103 -6.43 -20.68 4.42
CA LYS A 103 -6.90 -20.73 5.82
C LYS A 103 -6.92 -22.13 6.44
N THR A 104 -6.55 -23.18 5.70
CA THR A 104 -6.72 -24.58 6.13
C THR A 104 -5.63 -25.10 7.08
N HIS A 105 -4.62 -24.31 7.46
CA HIS A 105 -3.48 -24.83 8.25
C HIS A 105 -3.37 -24.31 9.69
N THR A 106 -4.37 -23.61 10.23
CA THR A 106 -4.28 -23.14 11.62
C THR A 106 -5.63 -23.17 12.34
N PHE A 107 -6.22 -24.36 12.40
CA PHE A 107 -7.08 -24.73 13.53
C PHE A 107 -6.88 -26.23 13.76
N ASP A 108 -5.84 -26.57 14.51
CA ASP A 108 -5.75 -27.87 15.16
C ASP A 108 -5.50 -27.63 16.64
N GLN A 109 -6.51 -27.86 17.47
CA GLN A 109 -6.54 -29.02 18.37
C GLN A 109 -7.73 -28.91 19.33
N SER A 110 -8.67 -29.83 19.18
CA SER A 110 -9.45 -30.37 20.30
C SER A 110 -9.81 -31.81 19.95
N GLN A 111 -9.14 -32.75 20.60
CA GLN A 111 -9.48 -34.17 20.60
C GLN A 111 -10.88 -34.32 21.18
N ASP A 112 -11.83 -34.75 20.36
CA ASP A 112 -12.90 -35.67 20.77
C ASP A 112 -13.56 -36.23 19.51
N GLY A 113 -13.48 -37.55 19.37
CA GLY A 113 -13.85 -38.31 18.18
C GLY A 113 -15.37 -38.45 17.99
N THR A 114 -16.06 -37.35 17.77
CA THR A 114 -17.46 -37.37 17.33
C THR A 114 -17.58 -36.75 15.94
N SER A 115 -17.90 -37.59 14.97
CA SER A 115 -18.26 -37.22 13.60
C SER A 115 -19.53 -36.35 13.60
N HIS A 116 -19.37 -35.07 13.90
CA HIS A 116 -20.38 -34.07 13.62
C HIS A 116 -20.18 -33.61 12.17
N HIS A 117 -21.17 -33.87 11.32
CA HIS A 117 -21.37 -33.10 10.09
C HIS A 117 -21.53 -31.63 10.48
N ILE A 118 -20.42 -30.88 10.53
CA ILE A 118 -20.46 -29.44 10.73
C ILE A 118 -21.15 -28.88 9.49
N ASN A 119 -22.37 -28.40 9.69
CA ASN A 119 -23.11 -27.66 8.70
C ASN A 119 -22.33 -26.35 8.48
N ILE A 120 -21.44 -26.32 7.49
CA ILE A 120 -20.63 -25.13 7.15
C ILE A 120 -21.56 -24.11 6.49
N GLN A 121 -22.48 -23.54 7.27
CA GLN A 121 -23.09 -22.27 6.92
C GLN A 121 -21.95 -21.25 6.87
N SER A 122 -21.64 -20.80 5.67
CA SER A 122 -20.68 -19.76 5.32
C SER A 122 -20.90 -18.50 6.15
N ARG A 123 -20.34 -18.47 7.37
CA ARG A 123 -20.45 -17.31 8.25
C ARG A 123 -19.46 -16.27 7.76
N TRP A 124 -19.97 -15.16 7.22
CA TRP A 124 -19.15 -13.98 6.94
C TRP A 124 -18.46 -13.55 8.23
N LEU A 125 -17.13 -13.52 8.22
CA LEU A 125 -16.37 -13.05 9.38
C LEU A 125 -16.04 -11.57 9.15
N TYR A 126 -16.68 -10.72 9.92
CA TYR A 126 -16.40 -9.29 9.94
C TYR A 126 -15.26 -9.02 10.89
N ILE A 127 -14.27 -8.25 10.44
CA ILE A 127 -13.19 -7.74 11.28
C ILE A 127 -13.35 -6.22 11.37
N THR A 128 -13.29 -5.68 12.59
CA THR A 128 -13.22 -4.23 12.78
C THR A 128 -11.76 -3.81 12.74
N VAL A 129 -11.43 -2.85 11.88
CA VAL A 129 -10.07 -2.34 11.77
C VAL A 129 -9.74 -1.54 13.04
N PRO A 130 -8.68 -1.91 13.78
CA PRO A 130 -8.32 -1.22 15.01
C PRO A 130 -7.82 0.21 14.72
N ARG A 131 -7.88 1.07 15.75
CA ARG A 131 -7.31 2.42 15.66
C ARG A 131 -5.84 2.36 15.28
N GLY A 132 -5.41 3.33 14.48
CA GLY A 132 -4.03 3.39 13.99
C GLY A 132 -3.67 2.34 12.93
N HIS A 133 -4.64 1.61 12.39
CA HIS A 133 -4.44 0.59 11.36
C HIS A 133 -5.32 0.82 10.13
N VAL A 134 -4.93 0.16 9.04
CA VAL A 134 -5.65 0.10 7.77
C VAL A 134 -5.79 -1.35 7.32
N TRP A 135 -6.85 -1.65 6.59
CA TRP A 135 -7.02 -2.91 5.89
C TRP A 135 -6.63 -2.74 4.43
N LEU A 136 -5.57 -3.45 4.03
CA LEU A 136 -4.97 -3.40 2.70
C LEU A 136 -5.23 -4.69 1.92
N GLU A 137 -5.74 -4.60 0.69
CA GLU A 137 -5.91 -5.74 -0.22
C GLU A 137 -5.32 -5.43 -1.61
N GLY A 138 -4.87 -6.47 -2.31
CA GLY A 138 -4.49 -6.34 -3.71
C GLY A 138 -5.71 -6.35 -4.62
N ASP A 139 -5.66 -5.62 -5.73
CA ASP A 139 -6.74 -5.67 -6.73
C ASP A 139 -6.86 -7.07 -7.39
N ASN A 140 -5.74 -7.80 -7.48
CA ASN A 140 -5.72 -9.21 -7.88
C ASN A 140 -5.95 -10.13 -6.67
N LEU A 141 -7.22 -10.32 -6.31
CA LEU A 141 -7.62 -11.07 -5.11
C LEU A 141 -7.05 -12.49 -5.05
N LYS A 142 -6.82 -13.14 -6.20
CA LYS A 142 -6.31 -14.53 -6.28
C LYS A 142 -4.80 -14.63 -6.07
N ASN A 143 -4.06 -13.57 -6.37
CA ASN A 143 -2.60 -13.58 -6.36
C ASN A 143 -2.03 -12.42 -5.54
N SER A 144 -2.55 -12.30 -4.33
CA SER A 144 -2.18 -11.24 -3.41
C SER A 144 -2.07 -11.79 -1.98
N THR A 145 -0.86 -11.75 -1.43
CA THR A 145 -0.65 -11.84 0.02
C THR A 145 -0.92 -10.47 0.63
N ASP A 146 -2.03 -10.34 1.35
CA ASP A 146 -2.50 -9.06 1.89
C ASP A 146 -3.16 -9.20 3.27
N SER A 147 -3.97 -8.22 3.70
CA SER A 147 -4.57 -8.20 5.04
C SER A 147 -5.49 -9.39 5.32
N ARG A 148 -5.97 -10.08 4.27
CA ARG A 148 -6.69 -11.36 4.42
C ARG A 148 -5.79 -12.46 5.01
N CYS A 149 -4.47 -12.36 4.81
CA CYS A 149 -3.46 -13.28 5.32
C CYS A 149 -2.83 -12.81 6.64
N TYR A 150 -2.41 -11.54 6.73
CA TYR A 150 -1.67 -11.01 7.90
C TYR A 150 -2.47 -10.09 8.82
N GLY A 151 -3.72 -9.77 8.48
CA GLY A 151 -4.57 -8.87 9.27
C GLY A 151 -4.32 -7.37 8.99
N PRO A 152 -4.85 -6.48 9.86
CA PRO A 152 -4.70 -5.03 9.69
C PRO A 152 -3.24 -4.56 9.76
N VAL A 153 -2.91 -3.53 8.99
CA VAL A 153 -1.56 -2.96 8.87
C VAL A 153 -1.48 -1.62 9.59
N PRO A 154 -0.52 -1.39 10.50
CA PRO A 154 -0.34 -0.08 11.12
C PRO A 154 -0.06 1.03 10.11
N TYR A 155 -0.62 2.23 10.30
CA TYR A 155 -0.33 3.40 9.44
C TYR A 155 1.18 3.69 9.35
N GLY A 156 1.94 3.40 10.41
CA GLY A 156 3.39 3.61 10.45
C GLY A 156 4.18 2.77 9.44
N LEU A 157 3.62 1.68 8.91
CA LEU A 157 4.26 0.89 7.86
C LEU A 157 4.08 1.50 6.47
N ILE A 158 3.07 2.35 6.28
CA ILE A 158 2.82 3.02 5.00
C ILE A 158 4.02 3.95 4.71
N GLN A 159 4.57 3.86 3.51
CA GLN A 159 5.71 4.63 2.98
C GLN A 159 5.28 5.74 2.00
N GLY A 160 4.13 5.60 1.36
CA GLY A 160 3.54 6.68 0.57
C GLY A 160 2.25 6.25 -0.09
N ARG A 161 1.52 7.22 -0.62
CA ARG A 161 0.33 6.99 -1.44
C ARG A 161 0.72 7.08 -2.90
N VAL A 162 0.28 6.11 -3.69
CA VAL A 162 0.47 6.09 -5.13
C VAL A 162 -0.62 6.93 -5.78
N CYS A 163 -0.24 8.03 -6.43
CA CYS A 163 -1.18 8.94 -7.07
C CYS A 163 -1.17 8.87 -8.61
N LEU A 164 -0.04 8.48 -9.21
CA LEU A 164 0.13 8.45 -10.66
C LEU A 164 0.83 7.17 -11.10
N LYS A 165 0.35 6.60 -12.20
CA LYS A 165 1.09 5.65 -13.03
C LYS A 165 1.74 6.41 -14.17
N LEU A 166 3.05 6.23 -14.35
CA LEU A 166 3.86 6.98 -15.29
C LEU A 166 4.37 6.14 -16.45
N TRP A 167 4.55 4.84 -16.23
CA TRP A 167 4.99 3.91 -17.25
C TRP A 167 4.13 2.63 -17.22
N PRO A 168 3.78 2.05 -18.40
CA PRO A 168 4.11 2.53 -19.74
C PRO A 168 3.30 3.78 -20.17
N PRO A 169 3.85 4.64 -21.06
CA PRO A 169 3.31 5.98 -21.30
C PRO A 169 1.92 5.97 -21.95
N HIS A 170 1.57 4.89 -22.67
CA HIS A 170 0.24 4.72 -23.26
C HIS A 170 -0.86 4.47 -22.23
N ASN A 171 -0.50 4.06 -21.00
CA ASN A 171 -1.40 3.83 -19.87
C ASN A 171 -1.03 4.72 -18.67
N ALA A 172 -0.30 5.82 -18.91
CA ALA A 172 0.04 6.77 -17.87
C ALA A 172 -1.18 7.62 -17.51
N GLY A 173 -1.39 7.86 -16.22
CA GLY A 173 -2.55 8.60 -15.74
C GLY A 173 -2.74 8.49 -14.23
N VAL A 174 -3.78 9.18 -13.75
CA VAL A 174 -4.26 9.05 -12.37
C VAL A 174 -4.82 7.64 -12.20
N LEU A 175 -4.43 6.99 -11.11
CA LEU A 175 -4.94 5.66 -10.79
C LEU A 175 -6.41 5.78 -10.38
N HIS A 176 -7.30 5.20 -11.20
CA HIS A 176 -8.74 5.23 -11.01
C HIS A 176 -9.23 4.22 -9.94
N GLU A 177 -10.54 4.29 -9.65
CA GLU A 177 -11.28 3.46 -8.69
C GLU A 177 -10.97 1.95 -8.80
N SER A 178 -11.07 1.25 -7.67
CA SER A 178 -10.78 -0.19 -7.61
C SER A 178 -11.64 -0.99 -8.59
N PRO A 179 -11.11 -2.03 -9.26
CA PRO A 179 -11.95 -2.99 -9.98
C PRO A 179 -12.92 -3.72 -9.03
N ASN A 180 -12.67 -3.70 -7.71
CA ASN A 180 -13.47 -4.35 -6.68
C ASN A 180 -14.36 -3.36 -5.91
N THR A 181 -14.76 -2.22 -6.50
CA THR A 181 -15.56 -1.17 -5.83
C THR A 181 -16.79 -1.71 -5.07
N GLY A 182 -17.47 -2.74 -5.59
CA GLY A 182 -18.62 -3.36 -4.92
C GLY A 182 -18.32 -4.04 -3.57
N ARG A 183 -17.06 -4.28 -3.23
CA ARG A 183 -16.62 -4.84 -1.94
C ARG A 183 -16.21 -3.77 -0.93
N ILE A 184 -15.91 -2.56 -1.39
CA ILE A 184 -15.58 -1.43 -0.52
C ILE A 184 -16.90 -0.88 -0.01
N LEU A 185 -17.28 -1.26 1.21
CA LEU A 185 -18.42 -0.64 1.89
C LEU A 185 -18.07 0.84 2.10
N ARG A 186 -18.66 1.71 1.28
CA ARG A 186 -18.70 3.14 1.54
C ARG A 186 -19.48 3.31 2.84
N THR A 187 -18.80 3.78 3.88
CA THR A 187 -19.51 4.28 5.05
C THR A 187 -20.07 5.62 4.62
N GLU A 188 -21.39 5.72 4.52
CA GLU A 188 -22.09 7.02 4.38
C GLU A 188 -21.83 7.92 5.59
#